data_AF-A0A3B9JGE2-F1
#
_entry.id   AF-A0A3B9JGE2-F1
#
_cell.length_a   1.000
_cell.length_b   1.000
_cell.length_c   1.000
_cell.angle_alpha   90.00
_cell.angle_beta   90.00
_cell.angle_gamma   90.00
#
_symmetry.space_group_name_H-M   'P 1'
#
loop_
_entity.id
_entity.type
_entity.pdbx_description
1 polymer ?
#
loop_
_entity_poly.entity_id
_entity_poly.type
_entity_poly.pdbx_seq_one_letter_code
_entity_poly.pdbx_strand_id
1 'polypeptide(L)'
;MDTLEIAKKIRSVPVEKIFGYDKLSEINWLWINRDIFRDIIYSADTNDELEENEIDDFLRIIGDEDFIELLQERMSDKGFVFMDSLRFKKLEKGFKDFGVKTYIFVNRRYLARLLVHFNDEFDWILKAMTIDLSGYNDRDINEVYKEYFENNARVLEEIAVNGEYSQDQLRWDFDMDTNTLFCSYNEEKTSQWSGEEAVTRFEELVEIGGSL
;
A
#
# COMPACT_ATOMS: atom_id res chain seq x y z
N MET A 1 -3.86 -7.12 35.24
CA MET A 1 -4.98 -7.32 34.31
C MET A 1 -4.40 -7.21 32.92
N ASP A 2 -4.78 -8.14 32.05
CA ASP A 2 -3.95 -8.55 30.92
C ASP A 2 -4.22 -7.63 29.74
N THR A 3 -3.28 -6.76 29.32
CA THR A 3 -3.41 -5.96 28.08
C THR A 3 -3.73 -6.83 26.86
N LEU A 4 -3.41 -8.12 26.95
CA LEU A 4 -3.82 -9.18 26.04
C LEU A 4 -5.34 -9.35 25.92
N GLU A 5 -6.15 -9.02 26.93
CA GLU A 5 -7.60 -9.20 26.92
C GLU A 5 -8.30 -8.20 25.99
N ILE A 6 -7.94 -6.91 26.08
CA ILE A 6 -8.46 -5.88 25.16
C ILE A 6 -8.05 -6.20 23.72
N ALA A 7 -6.78 -6.56 23.50
CA ALA A 7 -6.30 -6.96 22.18
C ALA A 7 -7.05 -8.20 21.63
N LYS A 8 -7.35 -9.19 22.48
CA LYS A 8 -8.17 -10.35 22.10
C LYS A 8 -9.59 -9.96 21.73
N LYS A 9 -10.23 -9.08 22.50
CA LYS A 9 -11.58 -8.56 22.21
C LYS A 9 -11.61 -7.90 20.83
N ILE A 10 -10.71 -6.94 20.56
CA ILE A 10 -10.59 -6.26 19.25
C ILE A 10 -10.43 -7.27 18.10
N ARG A 11 -9.54 -8.26 18.24
CA ARG A 11 -9.28 -9.27 17.19
C ARG A 11 -10.47 -10.21 16.95
N SER A 12 -11.28 -10.47 17.98
CA SER A 12 -12.36 -11.46 17.92
C SER A 12 -13.68 -10.90 17.39
N VAL A 13 -13.95 -9.62 17.62
CA VAL A 13 -15.20 -8.98 17.19
C VAL A 13 -15.20 -8.77 15.67
N PRO A 14 -16.34 -8.96 14.99
CA PRO A 14 -16.46 -8.60 13.58
C PRO A 14 -16.14 -7.12 13.36
N VAL A 15 -15.23 -6.83 12.42
CA VAL A 15 -14.84 -5.46 12.08
C VAL A 15 -16.03 -4.60 11.61
N GLU A 16 -17.03 -5.22 10.98
CA GLU A 16 -18.34 -4.62 10.72
C GLU A 16 -18.94 -3.94 11.97
N LYS A 17 -18.94 -4.65 13.10
CA LYS A 17 -19.50 -4.16 14.36
C LYS A 17 -18.66 -3.04 14.95
N ILE A 18 -17.33 -3.16 14.88
CA ILE A 18 -16.40 -2.12 15.36
C ILE A 18 -16.67 -0.78 14.69
N PHE A 19 -16.93 -0.79 13.38
CA PHE A 19 -17.13 0.43 12.61
C PHE A 19 -18.62 0.78 12.39
N GLY A 20 -19.55 0.02 12.97
CA GLY A 20 -20.99 0.30 12.89
C GLY A 20 -21.62 0.08 11.51
N TYR A 21 -21.13 -0.88 10.73
CA TYR A 21 -21.65 -1.21 9.39
C TYR A 21 -22.29 -2.59 9.36
N ASP A 22 -23.40 -2.73 8.62
CA ASP A 22 -23.99 -4.06 8.36
C ASP A 22 -23.10 -4.91 7.44
N LYS A 23 -22.47 -4.28 6.44
CA LYS A 23 -21.54 -4.90 5.49
C LYS A 23 -20.45 -3.93 5.06
N LEU A 24 -19.18 -4.30 5.27
CA LEU A 24 -18.05 -3.48 4.82
C LEU A 24 -17.92 -3.38 3.29
N SER A 25 -18.57 -4.26 2.53
CA SER A 25 -18.52 -4.25 1.05
C SER A 25 -19.11 -2.99 0.40
N GLU A 26 -19.88 -2.21 1.16
CA GLU A 26 -20.53 -0.99 0.68
C GLU A 26 -19.64 0.25 0.84
N ILE A 27 -18.45 0.08 1.43
CA ILE A 27 -17.54 1.17 1.78
C ILE A 27 -16.30 1.07 0.90
N ASN A 28 -15.93 2.19 0.31
CA ASN A 28 -14.74 2.27 -0.53
C ASN A 28 -13.45 2.34 0.27
N TRP A 29 -13.47 3.05 1.41
CA TRP A 29 -12.32 3.22 2.30
C TRP A 29 -12.76 3.70 3.69
N LEU A 30 -11.90 3.48 4.68
CA LEU A 30 -12.06 3.89 6.08
C LEU A 30 -10.79 4.58 6.54
N TRP A 31 -10.93 5.53 7.46
CA TRP A 31 -9.81 6.18 8.12
C TRP A 31 -9.86 5.88 9.61
N ILE A 32 -8.69 5.71 10.21
CA ILE A 32 -8.51 5.50 11.64
C ILE A 32 -7.40 6.43 12.12
N ASN A 33 -7.61 7.09 13.25
CA ASN A 33 -6.59 7.84 13.95
C ASN A 33 -6.68 7.55 15.45
N ARG A 34 -5.73 8.09 16.21
CA ARG A 34 -5.64 7.93 17.66
C ARG A 34 -6.96 8.29 18.37
N ASP A 35 -7.66 9.31 17.89
CA ASP A 35 -8.84 9.86 18.55
C ASP A 35 -10.00 8.85 18.60
N ILE A 36 -10.09 7.94 17.63
CA ILE A 36 -11.17 6.93 17.57
C ILE A 36 -10.79 5.57 18.17
N PHE A 37 -9.55 5.39 18.67
CA PHE A 37 -9.13 4.11 19.24
C PHE A 37 -9.97 3.68 20.43
N ARG A 38 -10.35 4.64 21.29
CA ARG A 38 -11.23 4.37 22.42
C ARG A 38 -12.60 3.87 21.95
N ASP A 39 -13.18 4.54 20.95
CA ASP A 39 -14.48 4.16 20.38
C ASP A 39 -14.45 2.75 19.77
N ILE A 40 -13.32 2.38 19.14
CA ILE A 40 -13.08 1.02 18.65
C ILE A 40 -13.05 0.01 19.79
N ILE A 41 -12.39 0.32 20.91
CA ILE A 41 -12.34 -0.56 22.09
C ILE A 41 -13.74 -0.76 22.67
N TYR A 42 -14.53 0.32 22.88
CA TYR A 42 -15.90 0.18 23.35
C TYR A 42 -16.77 -0.63 22.39
N SER A 43 -16.62 -0.41 21.08
CA SER A 43 -17.38 -1.16 20.07
C SER A 43 -17.00 -2.65 20.05
N ALA A 44 -15.75 -2.97 20.42
CA ALA A 44 -15.28 -4.34 20.59
C ALA A 44 -15.69 -4.95 21.95
N ASP A 45 -16.01 -4.14 22.95
CA ASP A 45 -16.45 -4.63 24.26
C ASP A 45 -17.96 -4.89 24.31
N THR A 46 -18.38 -5.95 23.63
CA THR A 46 -19.80 -6.20 23.37
C THR A 46 -20.67 -6.48 24.59
N ASN A 47 -20.04 -6.72 25.75
CA ASN A 47 -20.69 -7.09 27.00
C ASN A 47 -20.52 -6.03 28.10
N ASP A 48 -19.92 -4.87 27.79
CA ASP A 48 -19.60 -3.81 28.76
C ASP A 48 -18.83 -4.33 29.99
N GLU A 49 -17.80 -5.14 29.73
CA GLU A 49 -16.97 -5.80 30.77
C GLU A 49 -15.72 -5.01 31.14
N LEU A 50 -15.25 -4.11 30.27
CA LEU A 50 -14.02 -3.33 30.48
C LEU A 50 -14.29 -2.09 31.33
N GLU A 51 -13.46 -1.86 32.34
CA GLU A 51 -13.47 -0.63 33.12
C GLU A 51 -12.69 0.50 32.40
N GLU A 52 -13.12 1.75 32.59
CA GLU A 52 -12.47 2.94 32.02
C GLU A 52 -10.96 3.00 32.26
N ASN A 53 -10.53 2.68 33.48
CA ASN A 53 -9.12 2.72 33.86
C ASN A 53 -8.28 1.70 33.07
N GLU A 54 -8.86 0.57 32.68
CA GLU A 54 -8.17 -0.45 31.89
C GLU A 54 -7.96 0.01 30.45
N ILE A 55 -8.98 0.64 29.88
CA ILE A 55 -8.92 1.23 28.54
C ILE A 55 -7.87 2.34 28.51
N ASP A 56 -7.84 3.20 29.53
CA ASP A 56 -6.84 4.25 29.69
C ASP A 56 -5.41 3.70 29.76
N ASP A 57 -5.18 2.68 30.60
CA ASP A 57 -3.87 2.06 30.77
C ASP A 57 -3.41 1.37 29.47
N PHE A 58 -4.31 0.65 28.79
CA PHE A 58 -4.01 0.01 27.51
C PHE A 58 -3.64 1.04 26.44
N LEU A 59 -4.47 2.07 26.27
CA LEU A 59 -4.21 3.14 25.31
C LEU A 59 -2.88 3.84 25.61
N ARG A 60 -2.53 4.06 26.88
CA ARG A 60 -1.23 4.68 27.24
C ARG A 60 -0.03 3.83 26.81
N ILE A 61 -0.16 2.50 26.82
CA ILE A 61 0.94 1.58 26.57
C ILE A 61 1.07 1.23 25.08
N ILE A 62 -0.04 1.06 24.37
CA ILE A 62 -0.03 0.60 22.98
C ILE A 62 0.36 1.73 22.02
N GLY A 63 1.32 1.44 21.14
CA GLY A 63 1.66 2.29 20.00
C GLY A 63 0.54 2.32 18.96
N ASP A 64 0.53 3.34 18.10
CA ASP A 64 -0.51 3.46 17.09
C ASP A 64 -0.41 2.33 16.06
N GLU A 65 0.81 2.02 15.62
CA GLU A 65 1.10 0.91 14.71
C GLU A 65 0.63 -0.43 15.29
N ASP A 66 1.01 -0.72 16.53
CA ASP A 66 0.62 -1.95 17.23
C ASP A 66 -0.91 -2.07 17.33
N PHE A 67 -1.61 -0.96 17.56
CA PHE A 67 -3.07 -0.94 17.60
C PHE A 67 -3.69 -1.24 16.23
N ILE A 68 -3.15 -0.64 15.17
CA ILE A 68 -3.62 -0.85 13.80
C ILE A 68 -3.37 -2.28 13.33
N GLU A 69 -2.26 -2.90 13.74
CA GLU A 69 -1.97 -4.31 13.49
C GLU A 69 -3.05 -5.24 14.06
N LEU A 70 -3.72 -4.88 15.18
CA LEU A 70 -4.83 -5.65 15.73
C LEU A 70 -6.03 -5.76 14.77
N LEU A 71 -6.17 -4.78 13.87
CA LEU A 71 -7.27 -4.69 12.90
C LEU A 71 -6.85 -5.19 11.52
N GLN A 72 -5.57 -5.07 11.16
CA GLN A 72 -5.08 -5.22 9.79
C GLN A 72 -5.39 -6.59 9.17
N GLU A 73 -5.14 -7.69 9.89
CA GLU A 73 -5.44 -9.05 9.39
C GLU A 73 -6.93 -9.20 9.08
N ARG A 74 -7.78 -8.76 10.00
CA ARG A 74 -9.24 -8.85 9.89
C ARG A 74 -9.79 -7.96 8.77
N MET A 75 -9.24 -6.76 8.61
CA MET A 75 -9.57 -5.88 7.49
C MET A 75 -9.14 -6.49 6.16
N SER A 76 -7.96 -7.13 6.11
CA SER A 76 -7.47 -7.84 4.92
C SER A 76 -8.39 -9.00 4.51
N ASP A 77 -8.85 -9.81 5.46
CA ASP A 77 -9.84 -10.88 5.23
C ASP A 77 -11.15 -10.35 4.61
N LYS A 78 -11.50 -9.10 4.90
CA LYS A 78 -12.68 -8.42 4.36
C LYS A 78 -12.41 -7.71 3.03
N GLY A 79 -11.24 -7.91 2.46
CA GLY A 79 -10.84 -7.34 1.17
C GLY A 79 -10.42 -5.89 1.25
N PHE A 80 -9.96 -5.40 2.40
CA PHE A 80 -9.32 -4.10 2.54
C PHE A 80 -7.80 -4.25 2.49
N VAL A 81 -7.11 -3.18 2.13
CA VAL A 81 -5.66 -3.07 2.20
C VAL A 81 -5.30 -1.81 2.96
N PHE A 82 -4.29 -1.91 3.82
CA PHE A 82 -3.74 -0.77 4.51
C PHE A 82 -2.93 0.09 3.52
N MET A 83 -3.10 1.40 3.58
CA MET A 83 -2.39 2.36 2.75
C MET A 83 -2.05 3.60 3.57
N ASP A 84 -0.84 4.11 3.38
CA ASP A 84 -0.43 5.39 3.96
C ASP A 84 -1.33 6.54 3.47
N SER A 85 -1.64 7.48 4.36
CA SER A 85 -2.58 8.57 4.05
C SER A 85 -2.05 9.56 3.01
N LEU A 86 -0.74 9.77 2.92
CA LEU A 86 -0.14 10.63 1.88
C LEU A 86 -0.27 9.99 0.51
N ARG A 87 -0.06 8.67 0.42
CA ARG A 87 -0.26 7.90 -0.82
C ARG A 87 -1.72 7.87 -1.22
N PHE A 88 -2.60 7.60 -0.27
CA PHE A 88 -4.04 7.60 -0.53
C PHE A 88 -4.52 8.95 -1.06
N LYS A 89 -4.04 10.05 -0.49
CA LYS A 89 -4.35 11.43 -0.94
C LYS A 89 -3.97 11.68 -2.41
N LYS A 90 -2.89 11.06 -2.90
CA LYS A 90 -2.44 11.20 -4.30
C LYS A 90 -3.35 10.44 -5.27
N LEU A 91 -3.92 9.32 -4.83
CA LEU A 91 -4.84 8.50 -5.63
C LEU A 91 -6.29 9.00 -5.55
N GLU A 92 -6.76 9.41 -4.37
CA GLU A 92 -8.12 9.84 -4.10
C GLU A 92 -8.23 11.37 -4.05
N LYS A 93 -8.62 11.97 -5.18
CA LYS A 93 -8.72 13.44 -5.33
C LYS A 93 -9.66 14.11 -4.31
N GLY A 94 -10.62 13.38 -3.75
CA GLY A 94 -11.54 13.89 -2.73
C GLY A 94 -11.00 13.86 -1.30
N PHE A 95 -9.88 13.18 -1.05
CA PHE A 95 -9.36 12.98 0.29
C PHE A 95 -8.70 14.24 0.84
N LYS A 96 -9.13 14.67 2.03
CA LYS A 96 -8.51 15.76 2.77
C LYS A 96 -7.73 15.19 3.93
N ASP A 97 -6.53 15.71 4.10
CA ASP A 97 -5.70 15.42 5.26
C ASP A 97 -6.39 15.96 6.53
N PHE A 98 -6.38 15.16 7.59
CA PHE A 98 -6.96 15.51 8.88
C PHE A 98 -5.97 16.29 9.76
N GLY A 99 -4.71 16.46 9.33
CA GLY A 99 -3.68 17.16 10.11
C GLY A 99 -3.17 16.35 11.31
N VAL A 100 -3.56 15.08 11.38
CA VAL A 100 -3.15 14.10 12.38
C VAL A 100 -2.77 12.81 11.67
N LYS A 101 -1.91 12.00 12.31
CA LYS A 101 -1.53 10.70 11.76
C LYS A 101 -2.77 9.83 11.56
N THR A 102 -3.02 9.47 10.31
CA THR A 102 -4.24 8.78 9.89
C THR A 102 -3.85 7.53 9.09
N TYR A 103 -4.47 6.42 9.47
CA TYR A 103 -4.32 5.10 8.88
C TYR A 103 -5.50 4.84 7.96
N ILE A 104 -5.24 4.52 6.69
CA ILE A 104 -6.30 4.30 5.70
C ILE A 104 -6.41 2.82 5.38
N PHE A 105 -7.63 2.29 5.43
CA PHE A 105 -7.97 0.99 4.88
C PHE A 105 -8.81 1.20 3.63
N VAL A 106 -8.33 0.73 2.47
CA VAL A 106 -8.99 0.90 1.17
C VAL A 106 -9.53 -0.45 0.72
N ASN A 107 -10.79 -0.50 0.25
CA ASN A 107 -11.34 -1.71 -0.34
C ASN A 107 -10.58 -2.05 -1.62
N ARG A 108 -10.11 -3.30 -1.78
CA ARG A 108 -9.32 -3.74 -2.95
C ARG A 108 -10.02 -3.51 -4.29
N ARG A 109 -11.35 -3.64 -4.37
CA ARG A 109 -12.10 -3.35 -5.60
C ARG A 109 -12.11 -1.86 -5.91
N TYR A 110 -12.19 -1.02 -4.88
CA TYR A 110 -12.09 0.41 -5.04
C TYR A 110 -10.68 0.84 -5.43
N LEU A 111 -9.67 0.29 -4.75
CA LEU A 111 -8.28 0.51 -5.08
C LEU A 111 -7.99 0.13 -6.54
N ALA A 112 -8.43 -1.04 -7.00
CA ALA A 112 -8.27 -1.45 -8.40
C ALA A 112 -8.84 -0.42 -9.38
N ARG A 113 -9.96 0.23 -9.05
CA ARG A 113 -10.53 1.31 -9.87
C ARG A 113 -9.68 2.58 -9.87
N LEU A 114 -9.12 2.96 -8.72
CA LEU A 114 -8.18 4.07 -8.63
C LEU A 114 -6.92 3.78 -9.47
N LEU A 115 -6.49 2.52 -9.47
CA LEU A 115 -5.29 2.08 -10.17
C LEU A 115 -5.45 1.90 -11.69
N VAL A 116 -6.67 1.81 -12.24
CA VAL A 116 -6.83 1.79 -13.70
C VAL A 116 -6.18 3.03 -14.33
N HIS A 117 -6.46 4.20 -13.77
CA HIS A 117 -5.84 5.45 -14.25
C HIS A 117 -4.34 5.51 -13.92
N PHE A 118 -3.94 4.94 -12.78
CA PHE A 118 -2.54 4.85 -12.40
C PHE A 118 -1.74 4.00 -13.39
N ASN A 119 -2.27 2.86 -13.84
CA ASN A 119 -1.57 1.99 -14.78
C ASN A 119 -1.34 2.66 -16.13
N ASP A 120 -2.35 3.37 -16.65
CA ASP A 120 -2.20 4.10 -17.91
C ASP A 120 -1.17 5.24 -17.80
N GLU A 121 -1.11 5.91 -16.65
CA GLU A 121 -0.20 7.05 -16.42
C GLU A 121 1.24 6.60 -16.09
N PHE A 122 1.40 5.47 -15.40
CA PHE A 122 2.67 5.03 -14.83
C PHE A 122 3.22 3.74 -15.46
N ASP A 123 2.73 3.31 -16.62
CA ASP A 123 3.30 2.19 -17.39
C ASP A 123 4.81 2.38 -17.67
N TRP A 124 5.28 3.63 -17.78
CA TRP A 124 6.70 3.94 -17.92
C TRP A 124 7.56 3.40 -16.76
N ILE A 125 6.99 3.21 -15.56
CA ILE A 125 7.68 2.59 -14.42
C ILE A 125 8.06 1.15 -14.76
N LEU A 126 7.14 0.38 -15.36
CA LEU A 126 7.40 -1.00 -15.76
C LEU A 126 8.50 -1.06 -16.83
N LYS A 127 8.51 -0.11 -17.77
CA LYS A 127 9.57 0.01 -18.78
C LYS A 127 10.93 0.31 -18.16
N ALA A 128 11.00 1.27 -17.23
CA ALA A 128 12.21 1.59 -16.48
C ALA A 128 12.76 0.36 -15.72
N MET A 129 11.89 -0.32 -14.98
CA MET A 129 12.24 -1.54 -14.24
C MET A 129 12.74 -2.65 -15.17
N THR A 130 12.18 -2.76 -16.37
CA THR A 130 12.64 -3.72 -17.37
C THR A 130 14.06 -3.41 -17.83
N ILE A 131 14.37 -2.13 -18.11
CA ILE A 131 15.71 -1.71 -18.51
C ILE A 131 16.73 -2.10 -17.43
N ASP A 132 16.42 -1.77 -16.16
CA ASP A 132 17.30 -2.08 -15.03
C ASP A 132 17.50 -3.59 -14.86
N LEU A 133 16.42 -4.38 -14.88
CA LEU A 133 16.48 -5.82 -14.67
C LEU A 133 17.13 -6.57 -15.84
N SER A 134 16.90 -6.13 -17.08
CA SER A 134 17.55 -6.63 -18.29
C SER A 134 19.05 -6.36 -18.26
N GLY A 135 19.45 -5.12 -17.93
CA GLY A 135 20.85 -4.74 -17.81
C GLY A 135 21.57 -5.48 -16.69
N TYR A 136 20.89 -5.73 -15.57
CA TYR A 136 21.44 -6.49 -14.45
C TYR A 136 21.67 -7.97 -14.79
N ASN A 137 20.69 -8.61 -15.44
CA ASN A 137 20.76 -10.04 -15.73
C ASN A 137 21.43 -10.38 -17.08
N ASP A 138 21.86 -9.37 -17.85
CA ASP A 138 22.36 -9.52 -19.23
C ASP A 138 21.38 -10.32 -20.10
N ARG A 139 20.10 -9.97 -20.02
CA ARG A 139 18.98 -10.64 -20.72
C ARG A 139 18.34 -9.73 -21.75
N ASP A 140 17.76 -10.32 -22.80
CA ASP A 140 16.99 -9.56 -23.79
C ASP A 140 15.83 -8.81 -23.13
N ILE A 141 15.66 -7.54 -23.52
CA ILE A 141 14.69 -6.64 -22.90
C ILE A 141 13.24 -7.10 -23.15
N ASN A 142 12.94 -7.69 -24.32
CA ASN A 142 11.59 -8.17 -24.63
C ASN A 142 11.24 -9.42 -23.81
N GLU A 143 12.21 -10.32 -23.61
CA GLU A 143 12.01 -11.48 -22.75
C GLU A 143 11.73 -11.06 -21.31
N VAL A 144 12.51 -10.12 -20.76
CA VAL A 144 12.30 -9.62 -19.40
C VAL A 144 10.96 -8.90 -19.26
N TYR A 145 10.60 -8.04 -20.23
CA TYR A 145 9.31 -7.34 -20.20
C TYR A 145 8.15 -8.34 -20.16
N LYS A 146 8.13 -9.32 -21.07
CA LYS A 146 7.06 -10.33 -21.17
C LYS A 146 6.99 -11.23 -19.94
N GLU A 147 8.12 -11.61 -19.38
CA GLU A 147 8.16 -12.54 -18.25
C GLU A 147 7.70 -11.87 -16.94
N TYR A 148 8.12 -10.63 -16.70
CA TYR A 148 7.95 -10.00 -15.38
C TYR A 148 6.91 -8.87 -15.35
N PHE A 149 6.71 -8.14 -16.45
CA PHE A 149 6.05 -6.82 -16.39
C PHE A 149 4.86 -6.67 -17.34
N GLU A 150 4.81 -7.38 -18.47
CA GLU A 150 3.71 -7.32 -19.42
C GLU A 150 2.39 -7.74 -18.75
N ASN A 151 1.41 -6.85 -18.76
CA ASN A 151 0.11 -7.01 -18.09
C ASN A 151 0.18 -7.27 -16.57
N ASN A 152 1.33 -7.01 -15.93
CA ASN A 152 1.50 -7.25 -14.50
C ASN A 152 1.09 -6.02 -13.66
N ALA A 153 -0.21 -5.74 -13.64
CA ALA A 153 -0.79 -4.64 -12.85
C ALA A 153 -0.47 -4.71 -11.35
N ARG A 154 -0.07 -5.89 -10.85
CA ARG A 154 0.26 -6.10 -9.43
C ARG A 154 1.52 -5.34 -9.00
N VAL A 155 2.49 -5.20 -9.90
CA VAL A 155 3.73 -4.44 -9.60
C VAL A 155 3.40 -2.97 -9.38
N LEU A 156 2.58 -2.37 -10.26
CA LEU A 156 2.13 -0.99 -10.11
C LEU A 156 1.22 -0.81 -8.89
N GLU A 157 0.37 -1.79 -8.56
CA GLU A 157 -0.39 -1.80 -7.29
C GLU A 157 0.54 -1.73 -6.09
N GLU A 158 1.59 -2.55 -6.06
CA GLU A 158 2.55 -2.59 -4.95
C GLU A 158 3.32 -1.28 -4.82
N ILE A 159 3.78 -0.70 -5.94
CA ILE A 159 4.43 0.61 -5.97
C ILE A 159 3.47 1.73 -5.55
N ALA A 160 2.19 1.67 -5.95
CA ALA A 160 1.20 2.65 -5.53
C ALA A 160 0.95 2.60 -4.03
N VAL A 161 0.82 1.39 -3.46
CA VAL A 161 0.52 1.17 -2.04
C VAL A 161 1.73 1.42 -1.15
N ASN A 162 2.87 0.82 -1.46
CA ASN A 162 4.06 0.81 -0.61
C ASN A 162 5.07 1.88 -1.00
N GLY A 163 5.14 2.20 -2.29
CA GLY A 163 6.15 3.10 -2.82
C GLY A 163 7.39 2.46 -3.35
N GLU A 164 7.49 1.17 -3.13
CA GLU A 164 8.64 0.41 -3.50
C GLU A 164 8.20 -0.94 -4.04
N TYR A 165 9.06 -1.51 -4.85
CA TYR A 165 8.98 -2.88 -5.29
C TYR A 165 10.38 -3.45 -5.32
N SER A 166 10.54 -4.71 -4.94
CA SER A 166 11.83 -5.39 -4.98
C SER A 166 11.70 -6.70 -5.75
N GLN A 167 12.68 -6.97 -6.60
CA GLN A 167 12.81 -8.22 -7.36
C GLN A 167 14.29 -8.58 -7.42
N ASP A 168 14.60 -9.84 -7.07
CA ASP A 168 15.96 -10.35 -7.01
C ASP A 168 16.86 -9.48 -6.11
N GLN A 169 17.87 -8.80 -6.66
CA GLN A 169 18.77 -7.89 -5.93
C GLN A 169 18.49 -6.40 -6.21
N LEU A 170 17.43 -6.12 -6.98
CA LEU A 170 17.02 -4.77 -7.33
C LEU A 170 15.86 -4.32 -6.44
N ARG A 171 15.92 -3.06 -6.06
CA ARG A 171 14.85 -2.35 -5.38
C ARG A 171 14.55 -1.08 -6.15
N TRP A 172 13.28 -0.85 -6.43
CA TRP A 172 12.79 0.38 -7.03
C TRP A 172 11.97 1.16 -6.02
N ASP A 173 12.30 2.42 -5.83
CA ASP A 173 11.59 3.36 -4.97
C ASP A 173 10.99 4.47 -5.84
N PHE A 174 9.67 4.62 -5.80
CA PHE A 174 8.92 5.61 -6.57
C PHE A 174 8.48 6.79 -5.70
N ASP A 175 9.05 7.95 -6.01
CA ASP A 175 8.64 9.22 -5.44
C ASP A 175 7.57 9.87 -6.32
N MET A 176 6.31 9.78 -5.86
CA MET A 176 5.18 10.40 -6.55
C MET A 176 5.20 11.94 -6.51
N ASP A 177 5.93 12.58 -5.58
CA ASP A 177 6.01 14.06 -5.53
C ASP A 177 6.91 14.60 -6.63
N THR A 178 8.03 13.93 -6.87
CA THR A 178 8.98 14.30 -7.94
C THR A 178 8.74 13.52 -9.24
N ASN A 179 7.78 12.60 -9.26
CA ASN A 179 7.48 11.69 -10.36
C ASN A 179 8.73 10.97 -10.88
N THR A 180 9.54 10.46 -9.95
CA THR A 180 10.85 9.88 -10.22
C THR A 180 10.95 8.47 -9.64
N LEU A 181 11.45 7.53 -10.44
CA LEU A 181 11.77 6.18 -10.01
C LEU A 181 13.28 6.05 -9.77
N PHE A 182 13.68 5.53 -8.63
CA PHE A 182 15.07 5.24 -8.32
C PHE A 182 15.27 3.73 -8.24
N CYS A 183 16.30 3.21 -8.91
CA CYS A 183 16.71 1.82 -8.74
C CYS A 183 17.97 1.76 -7.87
N SER A 184 18.01 0.79 -6.98
CA SER A 184 19.18 0.47 -6.17
C SER A 184 19.53 -1.01 -6.27
N TYR A 185 20.81 -1.31 -6.20
CA TYR A 185 21.39 -2.65 -6.15
C TYR A 185 22.29 -2.75 -4.91
N ASN A 186 22.02 -3.70 -4.01
CA ASN A 186 22.73 -3.81 -2.72
C ASN A 186 22.83 -2.46 -1.97
N GLU A 187 21.72 -1.74 -1.89
CA GLU A 187 21.59 -0.40 -1.26
C GLU A 187 22.35 0.74 -1.97
N GLU A 188 23.04 0.47 -3.07
CA GLU A 188 23.66 1.52 -3.89
C GLU A 188 22.73 1.93 -5.03
N LYS A 189 22.43 3.22 -5.14
CA LYS A 189 21.60 3.76 -6.22
C LYS A 189 22.31 3.60 -7.58
N THR A 190 21.69 2.85 -8.48
CA THR A 190 22.26 2.50 -9.80
C THR A 190 21.68 3.35 -10.92
N SER A 191 20.39 3.68 -10.85
CA SER A 191 19.72 4.45 -11.88
C SER A 191 18.61 5.33 -11.31
N GLN A 192 18.19 6.27 -12.13
CA GLN A 192 17.11 7.20 -11.86
C GLN A 192 16.37 7.43 -13.17
N TRP A 193 15.05 7.37 -13.12
CA TRP A 193 14.20 7.46 -14.29
C TRP A 193 13.13 8.53 -14.13
N SER A 194 12.94 9.30 -15.19
CA SER A 194 11.72 10.06 -15.45
C SER A 194 10.89 9.36 -16.53
N GLY A 195 9.60 9.68 -16.62
CA GLY A 195 8.69 8.99 -17.54
C GLY A 195 9.10 9.07 -19.02
N GLU A 196 9.42 10.26 -19.52
CA GLU A 196 9.80 10.44 -20.93
C GLU A 196 11.12 9.73 -21.27
N GLU A 197 12.09 9.81 -20.36
CA GLU A 197 13.39 9.15 -20.49
C GLU A 197 13.26 7.62 -20.52
N ALA A 198 12.50 7.06 -19.58
CA ALA A 198 12.27 5.62 -19.50
C ALA A 198 11.60 5.06 -20.75
N VAL A 199 10.56 5.75 -21.25
CA VAL A 199 9.85 5.34 -22.47
C VAL A 199 10.79 5.37 -23.68
N THR A 200 11.47 6.49 -23.89
CA THR A 200 12.39 6.66 -25.03
C THR A 200 13.47 5.58 -25.00
N ARG A 201 14.09 5.37 -23.84
CA ARG A 201 15.20 4.41 -23.70
C ARG A 201 14.75 2.97 -23.92
N PHE A 202 13.56 2.62 -23.44
CA PHE A 202 12.99 1.30 -23.62
C PHE A 202 12.74 1.00 -25.10
N GLU A 203 12.13 1.95 -25.83
CA GLU A 203 11.84 1.82 -27.25
C GLU A 203 13.12 1.65 -28.08
N GLU A 204 14.16 2.44 -27.81
CA GLU A 204 15.48 2.28 -28.45
C GLU A 204 16.06 0.86 -28.28
N LEU A 205 15.99 0.32 -27.06
CA LEU A 205 16.56 -0.99 -26.75
C LEU A 205 15.74 -2.13 -27.37
N VAL A 206 14.42 -2.00 -27.43
CA VAL A 206 13.55 -2.96 -28.11
C VAL A 206 13.81 -2.99 -29.61
N GLU A 207 13.97 -1.83 -30.26
CA GLU A 207 14.28 -1.75 -31.70
C GLU A 207 15.63 -2.39 -32.04
N ILE A 208 16.63 -2.20 -31.19
CA ILE A 208 17.97 -2.82 -31.35
C ILE A 208 17.88 -4.35 -31.15
N GLY A 209 17.18 -4.81 -30.12
CA GLY A 209 17.02 -6.24 -29.81
C GLY A 209 16.16 -7.00 -30.83
N GLY A 210 15.21 -6.32 -31.49
CA GLY A 210 14.37 -6.91 -32.54
C GLY A 210 15.02 -6.99 -33.93
N SER A 211 16.25 -6.47 -34.10
CA SER A 211 16.94 -6.37 -35.39
C SER A 211 17.98 -7.46 -35.67
N LEU A 212 17.92 -8.60 -34.96
CA LEU A 212 18.83 -9.76 -35.14
C LEU A 212 18.11 -11.00 -35.70
#